data_AF-A0A366DNE6-F1
#
_entry.id   AF-A0A366DNE6-F1
#
_cell.length_a   1.000
_cell.length_b   1.000
_cell.length_c   1.000
_cell.angle_alpha   90.00
_cell.angle_beta   90.00
_cell.angle_gamma   90.00
#
_symmetry.space_group_name_H-M   'P 1'
#
loop_
_entity.id
_entity.type
_entity.pdbx_description
1 polymer ?
#
loop_
_entity_poly.entity_id
_entity_poly.type
_entity_poly.pdbx_seq_one_letter_code
_entity_poly.pdbx_strand_id
1 'polypeptide(L)'
;MRFALVSSALLALLTAGFAGAGTAAAADPIAEPDQGRVGARLTHEETVALAGGPVPAVVSMFVPLNRIGAGLHDDTQIYRDQNGGVHASLRQVIAESASHPDGTVTVYVNAPGTRNGRVLDVYQNWTS
;
A
#
# COMPACT_ATOMS: atom_id res chain seq x y z
N MET A 1 -19.06 -15.64 -1.90
CA MET A 1 -19.43 -14.69 -2.97
C MET A 1 -19.02 -13.25 -2.65
N ARG A 2 -19.29 -12.70 -1.45
CA ARG A 2 -18.85 -11.34 -1.06
C ARG A 2 -17.34 -11.08 -1.06
N PHE A 3 -16.51 -12.07 -0.68
CA PHE A 3 -15.05 -11.90 -0.65
C PHE A 3 -14.40 -11.84 -2.03
N ALA A 4 -14.89 -12.60 -3.00
CA ALA A 4 -14.36 -12.59 -4.37
C ALA A 4 -14.64 -11.24 -5.07
N LEU A 5 -15.84 -10.68 -4.84
CA LEU A 5 -16.22 -9.37 -5.37
C LEU A 5 -15.36 -8.22 -4.81
N VAL A 6 -14.98 -8.29 -3.52
CA VAL A 6 -14.10 -7.30 -2.90
C VAL A 6 -12.70 -7.32 -3.52
N SER A 7 -12.14 -8.50 -3.82
CA SER A 7 -10.82 -8.62 -4.46
C SER A 7 -10.79 -8.05 -5.88
N SER A 8 -11.83 -8.30 -6.68
CA SER A 8 -11.91 -7.75 -8.06
C SER A 8 -12.13 -6.24 -8.07
N ALA A 9 -12.97 -5.73 -7.16
CA ALA A 9 -13.23 -4.30 -7.04
C ALA A 9 -12.01 -3.53 -6.51
N LEU A 10 -11.26 -4.11 -5.56
CA LEU A 10 -10.02 -3.52 -5.05
C LEU A 10 -8.94 -3.49 -6.15
N LEU A 11 -8.81 -4.58 -6.91
CA LEU A 11 -7.90 -4.64 -8.05
C LEU A 11 -8.30 -3.61 -9.13
N ALA A 12 -9.59 -3.50 -9.44
CA ALA A 12 -10.11 -2.51 -10.38
C ALA A 12 -9.89 -1.07 -9.89
N LEU A 13 -10.11 -0.78 -8.60
CA LEU A 13 -9.87 0.53 -7.99
C LEU A 13 -8.38 0.88 -7.95
N LEU A 14 -7.50 -0.09 -7.72
CA LEU A 14 -6.06 0.12 -7.84
C LEU A 14 -5.73 0.44 -9.29
N THR A 15 -6.14 -0.39 -10.27
CA THR A 15 -5.89 -0.12 -11.70
C THR A 15 -6.49 1.19 -12.20
N ALA A 16 -7.68 1.59 -11.71
CA ALA A 16 -8.35 2.83 -12.10
C ALA A 16 -7.78 4.05 -11.39
N GLY A 17 -7.30 3.91 -10.15
CA GLY A 17 -6.57 4.94 -9.43
C GLY A 17 -5.26 5.30 -10.13
N PHE A 18 -4.58 4.31 -10.72
CA PHE A 18 -3.41 4.54 -11.57
C PHE A 18 -3.77 5.17 -12.93
N ALA A 19 -4.98 4.98 -13.45
CA ALA A 19 -5.41 5.56 -14.73
C ALA A 19 -5.88 7.03 -14.65
N GLY A 20 -6.24 7.52 -13.46
CA GLY A 20 -6.74 8.89 -13.25
C GLY A 20 -5.66 9.94 -12.91
N ALA A 21 -4.44 9.50 -12.57
CA ALA A 21 -3.31 10.38 -12.30
C ALA A 21 -2.55 10.62 -13.61
N GLY A 22 -2.71 11.81 -14.20
CA GLY A 22 -2.06 12.16 -15.46
C GLY A 22 -0.56 11.92 -15.45
N THR A 23 -0.07 11.19 -16.45
CA THR A 23 1.34 11.13 -16.91
C THR A 23 2.44 10.91 -15.86
N ALA A 24 2.16 10.33 -14.69
CA ALA A 24 3.22 9.80 -13.84
C ALA A 24 3.63 8.42 -14.40
N ALA A 25 4.93 8.19 -14.53
CA ALA A 25 5.49 6.96 -15.13
C ALA A 25 4.84 5.72 -14.49
N ALA A 26 4.35 4.80 -15.31
CA ALA A 26 3.62 3.61 -14.86
C ALA A 26 4.40 2.90 -13.74
N ALA A 27 3.84 2.90 -12.53
CA ALA A 27 4.29 2.10 -11.40
C ALA A 27 4.90 0.75 -11.82
N ASP A 28 6.06 0.41 -11.27
CA ASP A 28 6.82 -0.79 -11.64
C ASP A 28 6.13 -2.05 -11.10
N PRO A 29 5.51 -2.89 -11.94
CA PRO A 29 4.70 -4.00 -11.47
C PRO A 29 5.58 -5.12 -10.90
N ILE A 30 5.17 -5.67 -9.76
CA ILE A 30 5.85 -6.77 -9.09
C ILE A 30 4.88 -7.95 -8.97
N ALA A 31 5.29 -9.11 -9.46
CA ALA A 31 4.56 -10.36 -9.29
C ALA A 31 5.40 -11.36 -8.49
N GLU A 32 4.89 -11.77 -7.33
CA GLU A 32 5.53 -12.76 -6.46
C GLU A 32 4.53 -13.91 -6.22
N PRO A 33 4.29 -14.74 -7.24
CA PRO A 33 3.30 -15.81 -7.18
C PRO A 33 3.64 -16.88 -6.14
N ASP A 34 4.93 -17.11 -5.89
CA ASP A 34 5.46 -17.98 -4.82
C ASP A 34 5.08 -17.47 -3.42
N GLN A 35 4.95 -16.15 -3.27
CA GLN A 35 4.48 -15.50 -2.04
C GLN A 35 2.97 -15.21 -2.07
N GLY A 36 2.29 -15.58 -3.15
CA GLY A 36 0.85 -15.37 -3.34
C GLY A 36 0.46 -13.90 -3.34
N ARG A 37 1.24 -13.02 -3.97
CA ARG A 37 0.96 -11.58 -4.03
C ARG A 37 1.37 -10.95 -5.35
N VAL A 38 0.71 -9.85 -5.68
CA VAL A 38 1.03 -8.99 -6.82
C VAL A 38 0.95 -7.55 -6.35
N GLY A 39 1.75 -6.67 -6.94
CA GLY A 39 1.88 -5.31 -6.46
C GLY A 39 2.53 -4.40 -7.47
N ALA A 40 2.90 -3.22 -6.99
CA ALA A 40 3.73 -2.29 -7.74
C ALA A 40 4.62 -1.49 -6.80
N ARG A 41 5.83 -1.18 -7.26
CA ARG A 41 6.69 -0.18 -6.65
C ARG A 41 6.41 1.17 -7.30
N LEU A 42 6.13 2.15 -6.46
CA LEU A 42 5.84 3.50 -6.90
C LEU A 42 7.12 4.31 -7.00
N THR A 43 7.16 5.27 -7.92
CA THR A 43 8.15 6.34 -7.87
C THR A 43 7.86 7.29 -6.70
N HIS A 44 8.79 8.21 -6.44
CA HIS A 44 8.60 9.21 -5.40
C HIS A 44 7.38 10.10 -5.71
N GLU A 45 7.25 10.57 -6.96
CA GLU A 45 6.15 11.41 -7.41
C GLU A 45 4.80 10.69 -7.31
N GLU A 46 4.76 9.40 -7.68
CA GLU A 46 3.57 8.56 -7.51
C GLU A 46 3.23 8.35 -6.03
N THR A 47 4.24 8.20 -5.17
CA THR A 47 4.06 8.08 -3.72
C THR A 47 3.48 9.36 -3.12
N VAL A 48 3.97 10.53 -3.53
CA VAL A 48 3.43 11.85 -3.15
C VAL A 48 1.99 12.01 -3.65
N ALA A 49 1.72 11.65 -4.91
CA ALA A 49 0.38 11.71 -5.49
C ALA A 49 -0.60 10.78 -4.75
N LEU A 50 -0.15 9.57 -4.41
CA LEU A 50 -0.94 8.60 -3.65
C LEU A 50 -1.23 9.09 -2.23
N ALA A 51 -0.24 9.67 -1.54
CA ALA A 51 -0.38 10.22 -0.20
C ALA A 51 -1.42 11.36 -0.13
N GLY A 52 -1.33 12.31 -1.07
CA GLY A 52 -2.26 13.43 -1.19
C GLY A 52 -3.62 13.05 -1.79
N GLY A 53 -3.70 11.86 -2.40
CA GLY A 53 -4.88 11.39 -3.11
C GLY A 53 -6.00 10.83 -2.22
N PRO A 54 -7.16 10.57 -2.83
CA PRO A 54 -8.30 9.96 -2.13
C PRO A 54 -8.11 8.45 -1.91
N VAL A 55 -7.22 7.78 -2.67
CA VAL A 55 -7.07 6.32 -2.67
C VAL A 55 -6.85 5.72 -1.27
N PRO A 56 -5.94 6.24 -0.41
CA PRO A 56 -5.78 5.69 0.94
C PRO A 56 -7.05 5.74 1.78
N ALA A 57 -7.87 6.80 1.63
CA ALA A 57 -9.14 6.91 2.33
C ALA A 57 -10.17 5.90 1.79
N VAL A 58 -10.30 5.80 0.47
CA VAL A 58 -11.23 4.85 -0.16
C VAL A 58 -10.87 3.41 0.22
N VAL A 59 -9.59 3.04 0.15
CA VAL A 59 -9.12 1.71 0.56
C VAL A 59 -9.46 1.43 2.03
N SER A 60 -9.27 2.41 2.92
CA SER A 60 -9.57 2.26 4.35
C SER A 60 -11.08 2.10 4.64
N MET A 61 -11.97 2.47 3.72
CA MET A 61 -13.41 2.23 3.85
C MET A 61 -13.80 0.77 3.55
N PHE A 62 -13.03 0.09 2.68
CA PHE A 62 -13.35 -1.27 2.23
C PHE A 62 -12.46 -2.34 2.85
N VAL A 63 -11.25 -1.97 3.26
CA VAL A 63 -10.27 -2.89 3.85
C VAL A 63 -10.10 -2.53 5.32
N PRO A 64 -10.55 -3.40 6.24
CA PRO A 64 -10.33 -3.20 7.67
C PRO A 64 -8.84 -3.07 8.00
N LEU A 65 -8.48 -2.20 8.95
CA LEU A 65 -7.08 -1.95 9.31
C LEU A 65 -6.32 -3.22 9.72
N ASN A 66 -6.99 -4.16 10.39
CA ASN A 66 -6.40 -5.46 10.77
C ASN A 66 -6.16 -6.41 9.57
N ARG A 67 -6.52 -5.99 8.35
CA ARG A 67 -6.26 -6.68 7.08
C ARG A 67 -5.24 -5.94 6.21
N ILE A 68 -4.63 -4.88 6.74
CA ILE A 68 -3.57 -4.11 6.09
C ILE A 68 -2.27 -4.32 6.87
N GLY A 69 -1.22 -4.75 6.18
CA GLY A 69 0.14 -4.77 6.71
C GLY A 69 0.89 -3.49 6.35
N ALA A 70 1.71 -3.00 7.27
CA ALA A 70 2.64 -1.92 7.02
C ALA A 70 4.06 -2.38 7.37
N GLY A 71 4.93 -2.48 6.36
CA GLY A 71 6.37 -2.62 6.55
C GLY A 71 6.97 -1.24 6.62
N LEU A 72 7.21 -0.75 7.84
CA LEU A 72 7.79 0.58 8.01
C LEU A 72 9.32 0.50 7.83
N HIS A 73 9.91 1.63 7.46
CA HIS A 73 11.35 1.79 7.48
C HIS A 73 11.88 1.70 8.93
N ASP A 74 13.19 1.56 9.11
CA ASP A 74 13.80 1.43 10.44
C ASP A 74 13.83 2.77 11.20
N ASP A 75 13.96 3.86 10.47
CA ASP A 75 14.04 5.27 10.92
C ASP A 75 12.69 6.01 10.87
N THR A 76 11.60 5.26 10.69
CA THR A 76 10.22 5.75 10.79
C THR A 76 9.95 6.40 12.16
N GLN A 77 9.14 7.47 12.16
CA GLN A 77 8.55 8.09 13.34
C GLN A 77 7.21 7.44 13.73
N ILE A 78 6.70 6.51 12.93
CA ILE A 78 5.45 5.81 13.21
C ILE A 78 5.66 4.80 14.34
N TYR A 79 4.80 4.91 15.36
CA TYR A 79 4.84 4.03 16.52
C TYR A 79 4.52 2.56 16.16
N ARG A 80 5.40 1.67 16.63
CA ARG A 80 5.17 0.22 16.67
C ARG A 80 5.01 -0.22 18.12
N ASP A 81 3.98 -1.01 18.40
CA ASP A 81 3.84 -1.64 19.71
C ASP A 81 4.77 -2.85 19.88
N GLN A 82 4.83 -3.40 21.09
CA GLN A 82 5.71 -4.52 21.45
C GLN A 82 5.40 -5.81 20.70
N ASN A 83 4.20 -5.94 20.11
CA ASN A 83 3.78 -7.08 19.31
C ASN A 83 3.98 -6.84 17.80
N GLY A 84 4.58 -5.70 17.42
CA GLY A 84 4.80 -5.30 16.03
C GLY A 84 3.56 -4.70 15.37
N GLY A 85 2.52 -4.37 16.13
CA GLY A 85 1.36 -3.64 15.64
C GLY A 85 1.72 -2.21 15.26
N VAL A 86 1.30 -1.78 14.07
CA VAL A 86 1.53 -0.42 13.57
C VAL A 86 0.31 0.44 13.89
N HIS A 87 0.53 1.54 14.61
CA HIS A 87 -0.54 2.46 15.03
C HIS A 87 -0.55 3.69 14.14
N ALA A 88 -0.82 3.46 12.85
CA ALA A 88 -0.94 4.51 11.86
C ALA A 88 -2.03 4.19 10.84
N SER A 89 -2.64 5.24 10.29
CA SER A 89 -3.51 5.07 9.13
C SER A 89 -2.69 4.72 7.89
N LEU A 90 -3.32 4.08 6.90
CA LEU A 90 -2.70 3.83 5.59
C LEU A 90 -2.15 5.12 4.97
N ARG A 91 -2.90 6.23 5.08
CA ARG A 91 -2.45 7.54 4.59
C ARG A 91 -1.18 7.98 5.30
N GLN A 92 -1.10 7.83 6.62
CA GLN A 92 0.03 8.29 7.41
C GLN A 92 1.31 7.50 7.08
N VAL A 93 1.21 6.19 6.85
CA VAL A 93 2.33 5.36 6.39
C VAL A 93 2.85 5.83 5.03
N ILE A 94 1.97 6.08 4.06
CA ILE A 94 2.36 6.53 2.72
C ILE A 94 2.89 7.98 2.76
N ALA A 95 2.25 8.85 3.54
CA ALA A 95 2.62 10.25 3.67
C ALA A 95 3.99 10.44 4.32
N GLU A 96 4.38 9.57 5.25
CA GLU A 96 5.72 9.59 5.80
C GLU A 96 6.76 9.31 4.70
N SER A 97 6.61 8.23 3.92
CA SER A 97 7.51 7.99 2.78
C SER A 97 7.53 9.17 1.80
N ALA A 98 6.37 9.76 1.48
CA ALA A 98 6.28 10.93 0.62
C ALA A 98 7.00 12.18 1.18
N SER A 99 7.24 12.24 2.49
CA SER A 99 7.95 13.36 3.13
C SER A 99 9.48 13.26 3.03
N HIS A 100 10.02 12.09 2.64
CA HIS A 100 11.43 11.91 2.36
C HIS A 100 11.75 12.22 0.90
N PRO A 101 12.87 12.90 0.57
CA PRO A 101 13.19 13.32 -0.79
C PRO A 101 13.26 12.21 -1.85
N ASP A 102 13.59 10.99 -1.44
CA ASP A 102 13.69 9.79 -2.27
C ASP A 102 12.71 8.69 -1.83
N GLY A 103 11.76 9.05 -0.96
CA GLY A 103 10.89 8.07 -0.33
C GLY A 103 9.83 7.53 -1.29
N THR A 104 9.68 6.22 -1.26
CA THR A 104 8.77 5.47 -2.13
C THR A 104 7.99 4.45 -1.32
N VAL A 105 6.86 4.01 -1.87
CA VAL A 105 6.13 2.86 -1.33
C VAL A 105 6.05 1.72 -2.34
N THR A 106 6.14 0.49 -1.82
CA THR A 106 5.71 -0.70 -2.56
C THR A 106 4.38 -1.16 -1.99
N VAL A 107 3.38 -1.35 -2.86
CA VAL A 107 2.04 -1.79 -2.47
C VAL A 107 1.77 -3.17 -3.04
N TYR A 108 1.33 -4.11 -2.21
CA TYR A 108 0.95 -5.46 -2.61
C TYR A 108 -0.51 -5.76 -2.27
N VAL A 109 -1.18 -6.46 -3.18
CA VAL A 109 -2.42 -7.20 -2.94
C VAL A 109 -2.08 -8.67 -2.73
N ASN A 110 -2.54 -9.23 -1.62
CA ASN A 110 -2.28 -10.60 -1.23
C ASN A 110 -3.45 -11.51 -1.63
N ALA A 111 -3.13 -12.74 -2.04
CA ALA A 111 -4.11 -13.78 -2.27
C ALA A 111 -4.87 -14.11 -0.97
N PRO A 112 -6.17 -14.42 -1.04
CA PRO A 112 -6.95 -14.83 0.13
C PRO A 112 -6.31 -16.01 0.86
N GLY A 113 -6.20 -15.91 2.19
CA GLY A 113 -5.65 -16.98 3.03
C GLY A 113 -4.13 -16.95 3.22
N THR A 114 -3.41 -16.06 2.54
CA THR A 114 -1.97 -15.83 2.78
C THR A 114 -1.74 -14.73 3.82
N ARG A 115 -0.50 -14.55 4.29
CA ARG A 115 -0.05 -13.40 5.10
C ARG A 115 -0.93 -13.13 6.34
N ASN A 116 -1.36 -14.17 7.04
CA ASN A 116 -2.28 -14.08 8.20
C ASN A 116 -3.62 -13.40 7.88
N GLY A 117 -4.06 -13.53 6.63
CA GLY A 117 -5.30 -12.95 6.13
C GLY A 117 -5.21 -11.47 5.76
N ARG A 118 -4.03 -10.85 5.79
CA ARG A 118 -3.86 -9.48 5.26
C ARG A 118 -4.11 -9.49 3.76
N VAL A 119 -4.89 -8.53 3.28
CA VAL A 119 -5.27 -8.41 1.86
C VAL A 119 -4.42 -7.35 1.15
N LEU A 120 -3.91 -6.38 1.91
CA LEU A 120 -3.05 -5.30 1.41
C LEU A 120 -1.80 -5.22 2.28
N ASP A 121 -0.63 -5.12 1.68
CA ASP A 121 0.61 -4.75 2.38
C ASP A 121 1.19 -3.48 1.73
N VAL A 122 1.67 -2.54 2.55
CA VAL A 122 2.39 -1.35 2.09
C VAL A 122 3.76 -1.31 2.76
N TYR A 123 4.81 -1.08 1.97
CA TYR A 123 6.19 -1.05 2.42
C TYR A 123 6.80 0.31 2.13
N GLN A 124 7.33 0.95 3.17
CA GLN A 124 8.10 2.18 3.07
C GLN A 124 9.54 1.90 2.63
N ASN A 125 10.09 2.75 1.76
CA ASN A 125 11.50 2.66 1.32
C ASN A 125 12.07 4.08 1.13
N TRP A 126 13.25 4.36 1.65
CA TRP A 126 14.07 5.56 1.36
C TRP A 126 15.53 5.26 1.71
N THR A 127 16.45 6.17 1.41
CA THR A 127 17.83 6.12 1.91
C THR A 127 17.99 7.11 3.07
N SER A 128 18.53 6.62 4.19
CA SER A 128 18.70 7.38 5.44
C SER A 128 19.70 8.51 5.35
#